data_AF-A0A5C5B9R4-F1
#
_entry.id   AF-A0A5C5B9R4-F1
#
_cell.length_a   1.000
_cell.length_b   1.000
_cell.length_c   1.000
_cell.angle_alpha   90.00
_cell.angle_beta   90.00
_cell.angle_gamma   90.00
#
_symmetry.space_group_name_H-M   'P 1'
#
loop_
_entity.id
_entity.type
_entity.pdbx_description
1 polymer ?
#
loop_
_entity_poly.entity_id
_entity_poly.type
_entity_poly.pdbx_seq_one_letter_code
_entity_poly.pdbx_strand_id
1 'polypeptide(L)'
;MDTNDDTNNGTNDGTTASSTSGAPSSREREDLVAALDRHHGFLLQTVQGLDEAQLRTRSSVSEFTLAALLKHVAETEEAWAVFARDGVFPGADEWASWAADSGDDASDGSGDAAAVGAGWGDDDASATTTTGDASDGGWGGDWGVTDADTLPVLTARLAQAAAGTRELVRTLDLDRSFPLPSAPWFEAGASWTVRRVLLHILAEVSQHAGHADIIREGIDGARTMG
;
A
#
# COMPACT_ATOMS: atom_id res chain seq x y z
N MET A 1 -64.14 8.03 -37.30
CA MET A 1 -63.56 9.39 -37.31
C MET A 1 -63.92 10.05 -35.99
N ASP A 2 -62.98 10.85 -35.47
CA ASP A 2 -62.86 11.49 -34.14
C ASP A 2 -62.38 10.51 -33.04
N THR A 3 -61.10 10.34 -32.70
CA THR A 3 -59.93 11.21 -32.37
C THR A 3 -60.07 12.07 -31.12
N ASN A 4 -59.50 11.58 -30.00
CA ASN A 4 -58.51 12.22 -29.12
C ASN A 4 -58.53 11.53 -27.75
N ASP A 5 -57.44 10.93 -27.25
CA ASP A 5 -56.12 11.47 -26.87
C ASP A 5 -56.08 11.91 -25.39
N ASP A 6 -55.11 11.30 -24.69
CA ASP A 6 -54.52 11.60 -23.38
C ASP A 6 -55.37 11.68 -22.09
N THR A 7 -55.17 10.69 -21.21
CA THR A 7 -54.28 10.86 -20.02
C THR A 7 -54.21 9.57 -19.20
N ASN A 8 -53.00 8.98 -19.20
CA ASN A 8 -52.59 7.90 -18.32
C ASN A 8 -52.43 8.45 -16.89
N ASN A 9 -53.34 8.10 -15.97
CA ASN A 9 -53.18 8.35 -14.54
C ASN A 9 -53.45 7.06 -13.76
N GLY A 10 -52.43 6.19 -13.72
CA GLY A 10 -52.34 5.06 -12.82
C GLY A 10 -51.25 5.31 -11.79
N THR A 11 -51.67 5.77 -10.62
CA THR A 11 -50.91 5.78 -9.37
C THR A 11 -50.18 4.47 -9.15
N ASN A 12 -48.84 4.48 -9.15
CA ASN A 12 -48.06 3.43 -8.51
C ASN A 12 -47.41 3.97 -7.23
N ASP A 13 -47.91 3.38 -6.16
CA ASP A 13 -47.65 3.56 -4.76
C ASP A 13 -46.16 3.63 -4.42
N GLY A 14 -45.83 4.60 -3.56
CA GLY A 14 -44.48 4.86 -3.10
C GLY A 14 -43.99 3.72 -2.23
N THR A 15 -43.31 2.75 -2.85
CA THR A 15 -42.40 1.88 -2.11
C THR A 15 -41.12 2.68 -1.86
N THR A 16 -41.04 3.29 -0.69
CA THR A 16 -39.80 3.83 -0.13
C THR A 16 -38.76 2.73 -0.08
N ALA A 17 -37.84 2.73 -1.04
CA ALA A 17 -36.62 1.94 -0.96
C ALA A 17 -35.84 2.46 0.25
N SER A 18 -35.95 1.74 1.36
CA SER A 18 -35.18 1.97 2.58
C SER A 18 -33.71 1.75 2.24
N SER A 19 -32.97 2.84 2.03
CA SER A 19 -31.52 2.85 1.86
C SER A 19 -30.88 2.33 3.15
N THR A 20 -30.58 1.03 3.15
CA THR A 20 -29.84 0.41 4.24
C THR A 20 -28.40 0.86 4.10
N SER A 21 -27.97 1.77 4.98
CA SER A 21 -26.56 2.05 5.24
C SER A 21 -25.91 0.72 5.65
N GLY A 22 -25.26 0.07 4.68
CA GLY A 22 -24.75 -1.29 4.82
C GLY A 22 -23.37 -1.27 5.45
N ALA A 23 -23.19 -2.08 6.49
CA ALA A 23 -21.86 -2.59 6.84
C ALA A 23 -21.15 -3.07 5.55
N PRO A 24 -19.82 -2.93 5.43
CA PRO A 24 -19.09 -3.38 4.25
C PRO A 24 -19.56 -4.78 3.87
N SER A 25 -20.13 -4.91 2.67
CA SER A 25 -20.78 -6.16 2.28
C SER A 25 -19.73 -7.28 2.27
N SER A 26 -20.09 -8.50 2.67
CA SER A 26 -19.18 -9.67 2.65
C SER A 26 -18.35 -9.73 1.36
N ARG A 27 -18.98 -9.35 0.24
CA ARG A 27 -18.38 -9.25 -1.09
C ARG A 27 -17.20 -8.28 -1.17
N GLU A 28 -17.30 -7.08 -0.60
CA GLU A 28 -16.19 -6.11 -0.61
C GLU A 28 -14.95 -6.70 0.10
N ARG A 29 -15.16 -7.37 1.24
CA ARG A 29 -14.08 -8.03 1.98
C ARG A 29 -13.49 -9.20 1.19
N GLU A 30 -14.34 -10.00 0.55
CA GLU A 30 -13.92 -11.10 -0.33
C GLU A 30 -13.08 -10.58 -1.51
N ASP A 31 -13.51 -9.50 -2.16
CA ASP A 31 -12.82 -8.89 -3.29
C ASP A 31 -11.46 -8.30 -2.87
N LEU A 32 -11.38 -7.61 -1.72
CA LEU A 32 -10.13 -7.10 -1.16
C LEU A 32 -9.14 -8.23 -0.85
N VAL A 33 -9.60 -9.31 -0.20
CA VAL A 33 -8.76 -10.49 0.08
C VAL A 33 -8.27 -11.12 -1.22
N ALA A 34 -9.15 -11.31 -2.20
CA ALA A 34 -8.79 -11.93 -3.47
C ALA A 34 -7.78 -11.08 -4.27
N ALA A 35 -7.89 -9.75 -4.20
CA ALA A 35 -6.93 -8.85 -4.82
C ALA A 35 -5.55 -8.94 -4.13
N LEU A 36 -5.50 -8.83 -2.80
CA LEU A 36 -4.26 -8.96 -2.04
C LEU A 36 -3.57 -10.31 -2.30
N ASP A 37 -4.30 -11.42 -2.16
CA ASP A 37 -3.76 -12.77 -2.38
C ASP A 37 -3.20 -12.95 -3.80
N ARG A 38 -3.83 -12.33 -4.80
CA ARG A 38 -3.33 -12.36 -6.18
C ARG A 38 -1.98 -11.64 -6.30
N HIS A 39 -1.86 -10.43 -5.76
CA HIS A 39 -0.65 -9.62 -5.93
C HIS A 39 0.51 -10.14 -5.05
N HIS A 40 0.23 -10.64 -3.85
CA HIS A 40 1.22 -11.41 -3.07
C HIS A 40 1.66 -12.67 -3.81
N GLY A 41 0.71 -13.38 -4.42
CA GLY A 41 0.99 -14.55 -5.24
C GLY A 41 1.93 -14.25 -6.40
N PHE A 42 1.79 -13.09 -7.05
CA PHE A 42 2.71 -12.66 -8.11
C PHE A 42 4.13 -12.46 -7.58
N LEU A 43 4.31 -11.72 -6.48
CA LEU A 43 5.63 -11.53 -5.86
C LEU A 43 6.29 -12.86 -5.50
N LEU A 44 5.55 -13.76 -4.84
CA LEU A 44 6.06 -15.07 -4.46
C LEU A 44 6.43 -15.92 -5.68
N GLN A 45 5.63 -15.89 -6.74
CA GLN A 45 5.91 -16.62 -7.97
C GLN A 45 7.14 -16.07 -8.70
N THR A 46 7.33 -14.76 -8.73
CA THR A 46 8.47 -14.10 -9.40
C THR A 46 9.81 -14.55 -8.83
N VAL A 47 9.86 -14.82 -7.52
CA VAL A 47 11.11 -15.20 -6.83
C VAL A 47 11.32 -16.72 -6.71
N GLN A 48 10.41 -17.55 -7.23
CA GLN A 48 10.56 -18.99 -7.18
C GLN A 48 11.78 -19.47 -7.98
N GLY A 49 12.54 -20.39 -7.38
CA GLY A 49 13.67 -21.05 -8.03
C GLY A 49 14.95 -20.19 -8.12
N LEU A 50 14.93 -18.98 -7.56
CA LEU A 50 16.12 -18.13 -7.44
C LEU A 50 17.13 -18.70 -6.46
N ASP A 51 18.41 -18.55 -6.77
CA ASP A 51 19.47 -18.64 -5.77
C ASP A 51 19.71 -17.28 -5.07
N GLU A 52 20.49 -17.30 -3.98
CA GLU A 52 20.78 -16.11 -3.18
C GLU A 52 21.58 -15.04 -3.96
N ALA A 53 22.40 -15.44 -4.94
CA ALA A 53 23.17 -14.50 -5.73
C ALA A 53 22.26 -13.75 -6.71
N GLN A 54 21.33 -14.45 -7.36
CA GLN A 54 20.32 -13.87 -8.21
C GLN A 54 19.37 -12.96 -7.42
N LEU A 55 18.96 -13.37 -6.21
CA LEU A 55 18.10 -12.56 -5.34
C LEU A 55 18.72 -11.18 -5.01
N ARG A 56 20.06 -11.14 -4.89
CA ARG A 56 20.87 -9.94 -4.58
C ARG A 56 21.40 -9.21 -5.81
N THR A 57 21.06 -9.68 -7.01
CA THR A 57 21.53 -9.05 -8.24
C THR A 57 20.77 -7.75 -8.51
N ARG A 58 21.50 -6.67 -8.79
CA ARG A 58 20.95 -5.45 -9.38
C ARG A 58 21.01 -5.55 -10.91
N SER A 59 19.89 -5.92 -11.53
CA SER A 59 19.78 -6.13 -12.98
C SER A 59 19.20 -4.94 -13.75
N SER A 60 18.80 -3.88 -13.05
CA SER A 60 18.21 -2.67 -13.63
C SER A 60 18.90 -1.41 -13.12
N VAL A 61 18.51 -0.25 -13.65
CA VAL A 61 18.92 1.07 -13.11
C VAL A 61 18.34 1.34 -11.72
N SER A 62 17.31 0.59 -11.31
CA SER A 62 16.72 0.68 -9.98
C SER A 62 17.72 0.25 -8.93
N GLU A 63 17.78 0.97 -7.80
CA GLU A 63 18.63 0.58 -6.68
C GLU A 63 18.13 -0.68 -5.95
N PHE A 64 16.92 -1.14 -6.26
CA PHE A 64 16.30 -2.32 -5.68
C PHE A 64 16.82 -3.63 -6.29
N THR A 65 17.24 -4.56 -5.42
CA THR A 65 17.33 -6.00 -5.70
C THR A 65 15.99 -6.68 -5.41
N LEU A 66 15.81 -7.94 -5.84
CA LEU A 66 14.62 -8.72 -5.44
C LEU A 66 14.58 -8.97 -3.93
N ALA A 67 15.73 -9.13 -3.27
CA ALA A 67 15.82 -9.19 -1.81
C ALA A 67 15.27 -7.91 -1.16
N ALA A 68 15.74 -6.75 -1.64
CA ALA A 68 15.31 -5.46 -1.12
C ALA A 68 13.81 -5.22 -1.34
N LEU A 69 13.26 -5.63 -2.49
CA LEU A 69 11.82 -5.50 -2.76
C LEU A 69 10.97 -6.35 -1.82
N LEU A 70 11.31 -7.63 -1.63
CA LEU A 70 10.56 -8.49 -0.73
C LEU A 70 10.59 -7.94 0.71
N LYS A 71 11.77 -7.48 1.16
CA LYS A 71 11.93 -6.89 2.48
C LYS A 71 11.08 -5.63 2.64
N HIS A 72 11.20 -4.70 1.68
CA HIS A 72 10.45 -3.45 1.67
C HIS A 72 8.94 -3.69 1.69
N VAL A 73 8.42 -4.54 0.80
CA VAL A 73 6.97 -4.80 0.74
C VAL A 73 6.46 -5.41 2.05
N ALA A 74 7.18 -6.37 2.63
CA ALA A 74 6.79 -6.96 3.91
C ALA A 74 6.80 -5.94 5.05
N GLU A 75 7.85 -5.11 5.15
CA GLU A 75 7.97 -4.06 6.17
C GLU A 75 6.90 -2.98 6.04
N THR A 76 6.67 -2.48 4.82
CA THR A 76 5.65 -1.49 4.51
C THR A 76 4.26 -2.02 4.85
N GLU A 77 3.93 -3.26 4.44
CA GLU A 77 2.65 -3.87 4.75
C GLU A 77 2.45 -4.09 6.26
N GLU A 78 3.47 -4.60 6.96
CA GLU A 78 3.44 -4.76 8.42
C GLU A 78 3.18 -3.43 9.14
N ALA A 79 3.86 -2.36 8.73
CA ALA A 79 3.71 -1.04 9.35
C ALA A 79 2.30 -0.46 9.14
N TRP A 80 1.78 -0.53 7.91
CA TRP A 80 0.41 -0.11 7.61
C TRP A 80 -0.65 -1.00 8.26
N ALA A 81 -0.39 -2.29 8.43
CA ALA A 81 -1.27 -3.20 9.15
C ALA A 81 -1.37 -2.84 10.64
N VAL A 82 -0.26 -2.45 11.28
CA VAL A 82 -0.26 -1.92 12.65
C VAL A 82 -1.07 -0.62 12.71
N PHE A 83 -0.86 0.30 11.76
CA PHE A 83 -1.64 1.54 11.70
C PHE A 83 -3.14 1.28 11.52
N ALA A 84 -3.54 0.36 10.65
CA ALA A 84 -4.94 -0.01 10.45
C ALA A 84 -5.60 -0.57 11.72
N ARG A 85 -4.84 -1.30 12.55
CA ARG A 85 -5.35 -1.90 13.79
C ARG A 85 -5.43 -0.87 14.92
N ASP A 86 -4.35 -0.13 15.12
CA ASP A 86 -4.08 0.61 16.36
C ASP A 86 -4.08 2.14 16.17
N GLY A 87 -4.01 2.62 14.94
CA GLY A 87 -3.84 4.05 14.62
C GLY A 87 -2.44 4.58 14.90
N VAL A 88 -1.48 3.69 15.14
CA VAL A 88 -0.08 4.03 15.42
C VAL A 88 0.77 3.53 14.26
N PHE A 89 1.52 4.43 13.62
CA PHE A 89 2.45 4.05 12.56
C PHE A 89 3.86 3.84 13.17
N PRO A 90 4.46 2.65 13.04
CA PRO A 90 5.83 2.41 13.52
C PRO A 90 6.85 3.35 12.86
N GLY A 91 7.65 4.06 13.64
CA GLY A 91 8.64 5.02 13.12
C GLY A 91 8.10 6.43 12.83
N ALA A 92 6.82 6.71 13.15
CA ALA A 92 6.23 8.05 12.97
C ALA A 92 7.02 9.17 13.69
N ASP A 93 7.61 8.88 14.85
CA ASP A 93 8.42 9.84 15.60
C ASP A 93 9.69 10.26 14.83
N GLU A 94 10.27 9.34 14.05
CA GLU A 94 11.45 9.62 13.22
C GLU A 94 11.09 10.53 12.04
N TRP A 95 9.93 10.31 11.42
CA TRP A 95 9.44 11.16 10.33
C TRP A 95 9.12 12.57 10.80
N ALA A 96 8.47 12.68 11.96
CA ALA A 96 8.17 13.97 12.58
C ALA A 96 9.45 14.73 12.93
N SER A 97 10.47 14.03 13.44
CA SER A 97 11.78 14.62 13.71
C SER A 97 12.47 15.09 12.43
N TRP A 98 12.41 14.31 11.35
CA TRP A 98 13.01 14.69 10.07
C TRP A 98 12.29 15.89 9.43
N ALA A 99 10.95 15.92 9.45
CA ALA A 99 10.18 17.05 8.94
C ALA A 99 10.49 18.35 9.71
N ALA A 100 10.60 18.26 11.05
CA ALA A 100 10.96 19.38 11.90
C ALA A 100 12.39 19.90 11.64
N ASP A 101 13.34 19.01 11.35
CA ASP A 101 14.73 19.38 11.05
C ASP A 101 14.92 19.89 9.61
N SER A 102 14.08 19.42 8.67
CA SER A 102 14.10 19.82 7.26
C SER A 102 13.51 21.21 7.01
N GLY A 103 12.77 21.77 7.97
CA GLY A 103 12.18 23.10 7.88
C GLY A 103 10.87 23.19 7.09
N ASP A 104 10.32 22.05 6.67
CA ASP A 104 9.01 21.94 6.01
C ASP A 104 7.89 21.92 7.07
N ASP A 105 7.56 23.10 7.58
CA ASP A 105 6.51 23.28 8.60
C ASP A 105 5.12 23.17 7.98
N ALA A 106 4.46 22.03 8.17
CA ALA A 106 3.10 21.74 7.68
C ALA A 106 1.97 22.44 8.49
N SER A 107 2.23 23.63 9.04
CA SER A 107 1.39 24.23 10.09
C SER A 107 0.24 25.15 9.63
N ASP A 108 -0.04 25.34 8.33
CA ASP A 108 -1.17 26.19 7.88
C ASP A 108 -2.49 25.43 7.70
N GLY A 109 -3.01 24.90 8.81
CA GLY A 109 -4.31 24.22 8.89
C GLY A 109 -5.53 25.10 8.58
N SER A 110 -5.79 25.41 7.31
CA SER A 110 -7.07 25.93 6.84
C SER A 110 -7.45 25.38 5.46
N GLY A 111 -8.12 24.23 5.42
CA GLY A 111 -8.67 23.66 4.19
C GLY A 111 -9.89 22.81 4.49
N ASP A 112 -11.02 23.19 3.91
CA ASP A 112 -12.35 22.60 4.14
C ASP A 112 -12.45 21.17 3.59
N ALA A 113 -13.28 20.34 4.23
CA ALA A 113 -13.43 18.92 3.96
C ALA A 113 -14.13 18.65 2.61
N ALA A 114 -13.36 18.46 1.53
CA ALA A 114 -13.74 17.66 0.35
C ALA A 114 -12.59 17.61 -0.67
N ALA A 115 -11.72 16.60 -0.61
CA ALA A 115 -10.81 16.28 -1.72
C ALA A 115 -10.80 14.77 -2.01
N VAL A 116 -11.64 14.40 -2.97
CA VAL A 116 -11.41 13.25 -3.85
C VAL A 116 -10.09 13.49 -4.60
N GLY A 117 -9.10 12.61 -4.40
CA GLY A 117 -7.93 12.48 -5.27
C GLY A 117 -6.76 13.45 -5.03
N ALA A 118 -5.86 13.10 -4.12
CA ALA A 118 -4.42 13.27 -4.36
C ALA A 118 -3.95 11.87 -4.81
N GLY A 119 -3.65 11.60 -6.08
CA GLY A 119 -2.66 12.33 -6.88
C GLY A 119 -1.31 11.70 -6.60
N TRP A 120 -1.11 10.46 -7.08
CA TRP A 120 0.20 9.82 -7.05
C TRP A 120 1.12 10.60 -7.99
N GLY A 121 2.17 11.20 -7.44
CA GLY A 121 3.19 11.93 -8.19
C GLY A 121 3.78 13.07 -7.35
N ASP A 122 4.99 12.89 -6.84
CA ASP A 122 6.16 13.53 -7.45
C ASP A 122 7.43 12.99 -6.78
N ASP A 123 8.33 12.49 -7.64
CA ASP A 123 9.68 12.08 -7.29
C ASP A 123 10.52 13.31 -6.90
N ASP A 124 11.22 13.25 -5.76
CA ASP A 124 12.51 13.93 -5.61
C ASP A 124 13.56 12.96 -5.08
N ALA A 125 14.13 12.21 -6.01
CA ALA A 125 15.40 11.52 -5.82
C ALA A 125 16.54 12.56 -5.89
N SER A 126 16.76 13.31 -4.81
CA SER A 126 17.97 14.09 -4.63
C SER A 126 19.09 13.18 -4.12
N ALA A 127 19.84 12.59 -5.06
CA ALA A 127 21.07 11.86 -4.77
C ALA A 127 22.12 12.82 -4.19
N THR A 128 22.28 12.84 -2.87
CA THR A 128 23.46 13.42 -2.21
C THR A 128 24.32 12.31 -1.64
N THR A 129 25.40 11.97 -2.34
CA THR A 129 26.45 11.07 -1.86
C THR A 129 27.13 11.68 -0.64
N THR A 130 26.72 11.28 0.55
CA THR A 130 27.50 11.48 1.77
C THR A 130 28.09 10.15 2.20
N THR A 131 29.40 10.00 2.01
CA THR A 131 30.19 8.96 2.69
C THR A 131 30.19 9.26 4.19
N GLY A 132 29.40 8.51 4.96
CA GLY A 132 29.25 8.63 6.40
C GLY A 132 29.29 7.26 7.09
N ASP A 133 29.94 7.25 8.24
CA ASP A 133 30.37 6.15 9.11
C ASP A 133 29.25 5.16 9.52
N ALA A 134 29.63 3.89 9.64
CA ALA A 134 28.79 2.78 10.05
C ALA A 134 28.40 2.91 11.53
N SER A 135 27.28 3.56 11.77
CA SER A 135 26.56 3.49 13.04
C SER A 135 25.08 3.27 12.79
N ASP A 136 24.50 2.38 13.59
CA ASP A 136 23.20 1.72 13.51
C ASP A 136 22.04 2.50 12.84
N GLY A 137 21.35 1.80 11.93
CA GLY A 137 19.93 2.05 11.62
C GLY A 137 19.59 2.87 10.39
N GLY A 138 20.56 3.41 9.66
CA GLY A 138 20.29 4.18 8.43
C GLY A 138 19.82 3.32 7.25
N TRP A 139 18.86 3.84 6.47
CA TRP A 139 18.47 3.36 5.14
C TRP A 139 19.65 3.50 4.15
N GLY A 140 20.74 2.78 4.37
CA GLY A 140 21.86 2.69 3.44
C GLY A 140 21.40 2.05 2.13
N GLY A 141 22.11 2.33 1.03
CA GLY A 141 21.67 2.06 -0.35
C GLY A 141 21.30 0.63 -0.72
N ASP A 142 21.42 -0.36 0.18
CA ASP A 142 20.86 -1.72 0.03
C ASP A 142 19.58 -1.97 0.83
N TRP A 143 18.88 -0.90 1.25
CA TRP A 143 17.60 -0.98 1.97
C TRP A 143 17.68 -1.82 3.26
N GLY A 144 18.84 -1.78 3.91
CA GLY A 144 19.10 -2.56 5.11
C GLY A 144 19.07 -4.07 4.91
N VAL A 145 19.17 -4.58 3.67
CA VAL A 145 19.29 -6.02 3.40
C VAL A 145 20.59 -6.56 4.02
N THR A 146 20.50 -7.71 4.69
CA THR A 146 21.58 -8.37 5.41
C THR A 146 21.74 -9.82 4.95
N ASP A 147 22.80 -10.49 5.44
CA ASP A 147 23.00 -11.93 5.23
C ASP A 147 21.87 -12.80 5.81
N ALA A 148 21.08 -12.26 6.76
CA ALA A 148 19.92 -12.95 7.32
C ALA A 148 18.70 -12.93 6.39
N ASP A 149 18.65 -11.97 5.45
CA ASP A 149 17.55 -11.77 4.51
C ASP A 149 17.65 -12.74 3.33
N THR A 150 17.55 -14.04 3.63
CA THR A 150 17.57 -15.14 2.66
C THR A 150 16.22 -15.32 1.98
N LEU A 151 16.17 -15.99 0.82
CA LEU A 151 14.90 -16.21 0.10
C LEU A 151 13.83 -16.88 0.99
N PRO A 152 14.11 -17.95 1.77
CA PRO A 152 13.11 -18.56 2.64
C PRO A 152 12.64 -17.62 3.75
N VAL A 153 13.53 -16.78 4.30
CA VAL A 153 13.18 -15.81 5.35
C VAL A 153 12.27 -14.72 4.81
N LEU A 154 12.64 -14.12 3.68
CA LEU A 154 11.89 -13.03 3.07
C LEU A 154 10.51 -13.48 2.56
N THR A 155 10.43 -14.65 1.92
CA THR A 155 9.14 -15.21 1.47
C THR A 155 8.25 -15.62 2.64
N ALA A 156 8.81 -16.16 3.73
CA ALA A 156 8.05 -16.45 4.94
C ALA A 156 7.51 -15.18 5.60
N ARG A 157 8.32 -14.12 5.66
CA ARG A 157 7.91 -12.82 6.20
C ARG A 157 6.79 -12.19 5.38
N LEU A 158 6.93 -12.16 4.05
CA LEU A 158 5.87 -11.67 3.15
C LEU A 158 4.57 -12.47 3.31
N ALA A 159 4.66 -13.81 3.40
CA ALA A 159 3.49 -14.66 3.62
C ALA A 159 2.82 -14.40 5.00
N GLN A 160 3.61 -14.09 6.02
CA GLN A 160 3.10 -13.72 7.35
C GLN A 160 2.40 -12.35 7.32
N ALA A 161 3.01 -11.35 6.68
CA ALA A 161 2.41 -10.03 6.48
C ALA A 161 1.05 -10.15 5.76
N ALA A 162 1.03 -10.86 4.62
CA ALA A 162 -0.19 -11.13 3.86
C ALA A 162 -1.29 -11.82 4.69
N ALA A 163 -0.91 -12.80 5.52
CA ALA A 163 -1.86 -13.48 6.41
C ALA A 163 -2.42 -12.54 7.49
N GLY A 164 -1.57 -11.66 8.04
CA GLY A 164 -1.97 -10.62 8.98
C GLY A 164 -2.97 -9.65 8.35
N THR A 165 -2.66 -9.10 7.18
CA THR A 165 -3.54 -8.18 6.45
C THR A 165 -4.89 -8.84 6.11
N ARG A 166 -4.87 -10.10 5.66
CA ARG A 166 -6.11 -10.87 5.43
C ARG A 166 -7.01 -10.95 6.66
N GLU A 167 -6.42 -11.12 7.84
CA GLU A 167 -7.20 -11.15 9.08
C GLU A 167 -7.80 -9.79 9.41
N LEU A 168 -7.04 -8.70 9.18
CA LEU A 168 -7.55 -7.33 9.37
C LEU A 168 -8.71 -7.02 8.43
N VAL A 169 -8.62 -7.42 7.15
CA VAL A 169 -9.71 -7.28 6.17
C VAL A 169 -10.98 -8.01 6.62
N ARG A 170 -10.87 -9.09 7.40
CA ARG A 170 -12.03 -9.85 7.90
C ARG A 170 -12.62 -9.29 9.19
N THR A 171 -11.79 -8.71 10.04
CA THR A 171 -12.16 -8.43 11.44
C THR A 171 -12.35 -6.96 11.77
N LEU A 172 -11.64 -6.05 11.09
CA LEU A 172 -11.72 -4.62 11.42
C LEU A 172 -13.00 -3.98 10.86
N ASP A 173 -13.42 -2.91 11.54
CA ASP A 173 -14.36 -1.94 10.99
C ASP A 173 -13.65 -1.11 9.92
N LEU A 174 -14.11 -1.24 8.66
CA LEU A 174 -13.49 -0.60 7.51
C LEU A 174 -13.70 0.92 7.48
N ASP A 175 -14.71 1.42 8.19
CA ASP A 175 -15.05 2.85 8.27
C ASP A 175 -14.38 3.56 9.46
N ARG A 176 -13.74 2.81 10.36
CA ARG A 176 -12.92 3.39 11.43
C ARG A 176 -11.79 4.21 10.81
N SER A 177 -11.56 5.41 11.34
CA SER A 177 -10.58 6.36 10.84
C SER A 177 -9.54 6.73 11.89
N PHE A 178 -8.31 6.97 11.45
CA PHE A 178 -7.20 7.42 12.30
C PHE A 178 -6.50 8.62 11.67
N PRO A 179 -6.02 9.58 12.48
CA PRO A 179 -5.17 10.65 11.99
C PRO A 179 -3.85 10.06 11.46
N LEU A 180 -3.39 10.56 10.32
CA LEU A 180 -2.09 10.20 9.79
C LEU A 180 -0.98 10.83 10.65
N PRO A 181 0.20 10.19 10.73
CA PRO A 181 1.37 10.82 11.32
C PRO A 181 1.75 12.07 10.52
N SER A 182 2.42 13.02 11.18
CA SER A 182 2.97 14.20 10.51
C SER A 182 4.11 13.77 9.58
N ALA A 183 3.97 14.00 8.28
CA ALA A 183 5.04 13.82 7.30
C ALA A 183 4.82 14.77 6.10
N PRO A 184 5.88 15.20 5.38
CA PRO A 184 5.76 16.21 4.32
C PRO A 184 4.89 15.79 3.13
N TRP A 185 4.76 14.49 2.87
CA TRP A 185 3.94 13.93 1.79
C TRP A 185 2.47 13.68 2.20
N PHE A 186 2.11 13.89 3.46
CA PHE A 186 0.72 13.84 3.91
C PHE A 186 0.15 15.24 4.06
N GLU A 187 -1.10 15.42 3.63
CA GLU A 187 -1.84 16.63 3.94
C GLU A 187 -1.96 16.80 5.46
N ALA A 188 -1.67 18.00 5.95
CA ALA A 188 -1.65 18.31 7.38
C ALA A 188 -3.00 18.00 8.05
N GLY A 189 -2.98 17.18 9.10
CA GLY A 189 -4.18 16.80 9.85
C GLY A 189 -5.10 15.79 9.13
N ALA A 190 -4.68 15.25 7.99
CA ALA A 190 -5.46 14.24 7.27
C ALA A 190 -5.67 12.97 8.11
N SER A 191 -6.79 12.29 7.86
CA SER A 191 -7.13 11.02 8.49
C SER A 191 -7.53 9.99 7.44
N TRP A 192 -7.13 8.75 7.63
CA TRP A 192 -7.48 7.64 6.74
C TRP A 192 -8.35 6.62 7.43
N THR A 193 -9.38 6.15 6.71
CA THR A 193 -10.15 4.99 7.12
C THR A 193 -9.33 3.71 6.96
N VAL A 194 -9.64 2.66 7.73
CA VAL A 194 -9.06 1.32 7.56
C VAL A 194 -9.22 0.85 6.11
N ARG A 195 -10.37 1.13 5.48
CA ARG A 195 -10.58 0.86 4.04
C ARG A 195 -9.50 1.51 3.16
N ARG A 196 -9.21 2.79 3.38
CA ARG A 196 -8.21 3.52 2.61
C ARG A 196 -6.80 2.98 2.83
N VAL A 197 -6.47 2.60 4.06
CA VAL A 197 -5.19 1.96 4.38
C VAL A 197 -5.03 0.62 3.64
N LEU A 198 -6.05 -0.23 3.63
CA LEU A 198 -6.01 -1.52 2.93
C LEU A 198 -5.87 -1.37 1.41
N LEU A 199 -6.53 -0.36 0.82
CA LEU A 199 -6.35 -0.02 -0.59
C LEU A 199 -4.94 0.49 -0.90
N HIS A 200 -4.34 1.24 0.03
CA HIS A 200 -2.95 1.67 -0.11
C HIS A 200 -1.98 0.48 -0.05
N ILE A 201 -2.13 -0.45 0.91
CA ILE A 201 -1.35 -1.70 0.95
C ILE A 201 -1.47 -2.46 -0.37
N LEU A 202 -2.69 -2.61 -0.91
CA LEU A 202 -2.90 -3.27 -2.20
C LEU A 202 -2.14 -2.57 -3.34
N ALA A 203 -2.13 -1.24 -3.37
CA ALA A 203 -1.42 -0.47 -4.39
C ALA A 203 0.10 -0.67 -4.29
N GLU A 204 0.67 -0.61 -3.09
CA GLU A 204 2.10 -0.87 -2.82
C GLU A 204 2.51 -2.27 -3.31
N VAL A 205 1.78 -3.31 -2.88
CA VAL A 205 2.05 -4.70 -3.27
C VAL A 205 1.94 -4.87 -4.79
N SER A 206 0.94 -4.25 -5.42
CA SER A 206 0.72 -4.33 -6.87
C SER A 206 1.84 -3.68 -7.67
N GLN A 207 2.26 -2.47 -7.26
CA GLN A 207 3.35 -1.73 -7.90
C GLN A 207 4.67 -2.50 -7.82
N HIS A 208 5.00 -3.01 -6.63
CA HIS A 208 6.23 -3.75 -6.42
C HIS A 208 6.21 -5.15 -7.05
N ALA A 209 5.05 -5.79 -7.21
CA ALA A 209 4.92 -7.03 -7.99
C ALA A 209 5.33 -6.83 -9.46
N GLY A 210 4.88 -5.74 -10.09
CA GLY A 210 5.28 -5.40 -11.45
C GLY A 210 6.78 -5.08 -11.56
N HIS A 211 7.32 -4.34 -10.60
CA HIS A 211 8.75 -4.02 -10.55
C HIS A 211 9.62 -5.28 -10.39
N ALA A 212 9.21 -6.22 -9.53
CA ALA A 212 9.91 -7.48 -9.34
C ALA A 212 9.98 -8.28 -10.65
N ASP A 213 8.91 -8.29 -11.45
CA ASP A 213 8.88 -9.00 -12.74
C ASP A 213 9.90 -8.43 -13.74
N ILE A 214 10.03 -7.10 -13.82
CA ILE A 214 11.04 -6.45 -14.69
C ILE A 214 12.46 -6.82 -14.25
N ILE A 215 12.72 -6.82 -12.94
CA ILE A 215 14.04 -7.20 -12.41
C ILE A 215 14.32 -8.67 -12.71
N ARG A 216 13.33 -9.55 -12.55
CA ARG A 216 13.45 -10.99 -12.82
C ARG A 216 13.75 -11.25 -14.29
N GLU A 217 13.04 -10.58 -15.19
CA GLU A 217 13.27 -10.66 -16.63
C GLU A 217 14.70 -10.22 -16.99
N GLY A 218 15.22 -9.18 -16.32
CA GLY A 218 16.61 -8.74 -16.48
C GLY A 218 17.67 -9.72 -15.94
N ILE A 219 17.32 -10.62 -15.02
CA ILE A 219 18.26 -11.60 -14.42
C ILE A 219 18.39 -12.84 -15.30
N ASP A 220 17.28 -13.44 -15.73
CA ASP A 220 17.30 -14.69 -16.51
C ASP A 220 16.18 -14.83 -17.56
N GLY A 221 15.46 -13.75 -17.83
CA GLY A 221 14.38 -13.73 -18.83
C GLY A 221 13.05 -14.35 -18.36
N ALA A 222 12.95 -14.84 -17.12
CA ALA A 222 11.68 -15.31 -16.57
C ALA A 222 10.76 -14.16 -16.18
N ARG A 223 9.44 -14.38 -16.27
CA ARG A 223 8.39 -13.44 -15.85
C ARG A 223 7.15 -14.17 -15.35
N THR A 224 6.45 -13.56 -14.41
CA THR A 224 5.21 -14.11 -13.84
C THR A 224 3.98 -13.66 -14.61
N MET A 225 3.99 -12.46 -15.21
CA MET A 225 2.82 -11.81 -15.79
C MET A 225 2.88 -11.55 -17.31
N GLY A 226 3.42 -12.45 -18.14
CA GLY A 226 3.46 -12.24 -19.60
C GLY A 226 3.43 -13.48 -20.47
#